data_AF-A0AAD7GNK4-F1
#
_entry.id   AF-A0AAD7GNK4-F1
#
_cell.length_a   1.000
_cell.length_b   1.000
_cell.length_c   1.000
_cell.angle_alpha   90.00
_cell.angle_beta   90.00
_cell.angle_gamma   90.00
#
_symmetry.space_group_name_H-M   'P 1'
#
loop_
_entity.id
_entity.type
_entity.pdbx_description
1 polymer ?
#
loop_
_entity_poly.entity_id
_entity_poly.type
_entity_poly.pdbx_seq_one_letter_code
_entity_poly.pdbx_strand_id
1 'polypeptide(L)'
;MVSCNDFQSLATQAAKARNIHDDSFGSLSLMVAEDFAQLPPMSGPSLYSGKVTLAVSDAMDQRNQNAVLGRILWHQFNTVVILRQNMRQ
;
A
#
# COMPACT_ATOMS: atom_id res chain seq x y z
N MET A 1 -9.90 3.37 -1.35
CA MET A 1 -9.15 4.40 -0.62
C MET A 1 -8.46 3.83 0.58
N VAL A 2 -7.22 3.41 0.38
CA VAL A 2 -6.38 2.75 1.38
C VAL A 2 -5.22 3.69 1.74
N SER A 3 -4.89 3.86 3.03
CA SER A 3 -3.69 4.61 3.43
C SER A 3 -2.46 3.69 3.42
N CYS A 4 -1.26 4.26 3.38
CA CYS A 4 -0.04 3.46 3.49
C CYS A 4 0.02 2.61 4.78
N ASN A 5 -0.56 3.10 5.88
CA ASN A 5 -0.60 2.36 7.14
C ASN A 5 -1.49 1.12 7.04
N ASP A 6 -2.65 1.26 6.40
CA ASP A 6 -3.60 0.16 6.22
C ASP A 6 -3.01 -0.91 5.29
N PHE A 7 -2.26 -0.48 4.27
CA PHE A 7 -1.56 -1.36 3.34
C PHE A 7 -0.41 -2.14 4.00
N GLN A 8 0.37 -1.49 4.86
CA GLN A 8 1.38 -2.15 5.69
C GLN A 8 0.76 -3.13 6.69
N SER A 9 -0.37 -2.76 7.30
CA SER A 9 -1.14 -3.63 8.20
C SER A 9 -1.65 -4.87 7.45
N LEU A 10 -2.24 -4.70 6.26
CA LEU A 10 -2.69 -5.79 5.39
C LEU A 10 -1.55 -6.77 5.06
N ALA A 11 -0.39 -6.26 4.64
CA ALA A 11 0.78 -7.09 4.35
C ALA A 11 1.26 -7.86 5.59
N THR A 12 1.28 -7.20 6.75
CA THR A 12 1.66 -7.81 8.04
C THR A 12 0.69 -8.92 8.45
N GLN A 13 -0.61 -8.72 8.29
CA GLN A 13 -1.62 -9.72 8.62
C GLN A 13 -1.60 -10.90 7.64
N ALA A 14 -1.38 -10.66 6.35
CA ALA A 14 -1.20 -11.72 5.35
C ALA A 14 0.02 -12.60 5.65
N ALA A 15 1.16 -11.99 5.97
CA ALA A 15 2.38 -12.68 6.38
C ALA A 15 2.17 -13.53 7.65
N LYS A 16 1.52 -12.96 8.68
CA LYS A 16 1.17 -13.68 9.92
C LYS A 16 0.21 -14.85 9.69
N ALA A 17 -0.85 -14.66 8.89
CA ALA A 17 -1.84 -15.69 8.61
C ALA A 17 -1.25 -16.90 7.85
N ARG A 18 -0.17 -16.70 7.08
CA ARG A 18 0.52 -17.76 6.34
C ARG A 18 1.80 -18.29 7.01
N ASN A 19 2.25 -17.68 8.11
CA ASN A 19 3.54 -17.94 8.75
C ASN A 19 4.73 -17.84 7.77
N ILE A 20 4.67 -16.86 6.86
CA ILE A 20 5.72 -16.54 5.87
C ILE A 20 6.01 -15.05 6.03
N HIS A 21 7.23 -14.71 6.44
CA HIS A 21 7.61 -13.33 6.79
C HIS A 21 8.62 -12.71 5.82
N ASP A 22 9.35 -13.53 5.05
CA ASP A 22 10.38 -13.07 4.13
C ASP A 22 9.80 -12.52 2.82
N ASP A 23 8.62 -13.01 2.42
CA ASP A 23 7.91 -12.59 1.21
C ASP A 23 6.84 -11.52 1.50
N SER A 24 6.74 -10.58 0.58
CA SER A 24 5.68 -9.55 0.59
C SER A 24 4.30 -10.20 0.50
N PHE A 25 3.38 -9.80 1.38
CA PHE A 25 2.06 -10.40 1.57
C PHE A 25 2.07 -11.93 1.84
N GLY A 26 3.18 -12.49 2.32
CA GLY A 26 3.33 -13.93 2.56
C GLY A 26 3.13 -14.75 1.29
N SER A 27 3.75 -14.36 0.17
CA SER A 27 3.67 -15.04 -1.13
C SER A 27 2.24 -15.15 -1.70
N LEU A 28 1.36 -14.19 -1.43
CA LEU A 28 0.03 -14.11 -2.04
C LEU A 28 0.07 -13.40 -3.40
N SER A 29 -0.65 -13.93 -4.39
CA SER A 29 -0.92 -13.23 -5.64
C SER A 29 -1.99 -12.16 -5.39
N LEU A 30 -1.56 -10.92 -5.14
CA LEU A 30 -2.43 -9.79 -4.82
C LEU A 30 -2.76 -8.95 -6.06
N MET A 31 -4.05 -8.76 -6.33
CA MET A 31 -4.55 -7.76 -7.30
C MET A 31 -5.21 -6.62 -6.53
N VAL A 32 -4.85 -5.38 -6.85
CA VAL A 32 -5.49 -4.17 -6.32
C VAL A 32 -6.27 -3.50 -7.44
N ALA A 33 -7.55 -3.18 -7.19
CA ALA A 33 -8.39 -2.39 -8.06
C ALA A 33 -8.79 -1.11 -7.32
N GLU A 34 -8.31 0.04 -7.79
CA GLU A 34 -8.59 1.35 -7.21
C GLU A 34 -8.71 2.40 -8.33
N ASP A 35 -9.46 3.46 -8.03
CA ASP A 35 -9.62 4.64 -8.87
C ASP A 35 -9.02 5.83 -8.11
N PHE A 36 -7.91 6.35 -8.63
CA PHE A 36 -7.12 7.43 -8.00
C PHE A 36 -7.77 8.81 -8.10
N ALA A 37 -8.88 8.97 -8.85
CA ALA A 37 -9.62 10.24 -8.95
C ALA A 37 -10.65 10.45 -7.82
N GLN A 38 -10.80 9.47 -6.92
CA GLN A 38 -11.76 9.55 -5.80
C GLN A 38 -11.26 10.44 -4.65
N LEU A 39 -12.16 10.73 -3.70
CA LEU A 39 -11.91 10.66 -2.24
C LEU A 39 -10.43 10.46 -1.80
N PRO A 40 -9.67 11.34 -1.13
CA PRO A 40 -8.48 10.84 -0.39
C PRO A 40 -8.90 9.90 0.77
N PRO A 41 -7.99 9.03 1.31
CA PRO A 41 -8.30 8.27 2.52
C PRO A 41 -8.54 9.23 3.69
N MET A 42 -9.53 8.94 4.55
CA MET A 42 -9.91 9.86 5.64
C MET A 42 -8.82 10.04 6.71
N SER A 43 -7.87 9.12 6.82
CA SER A 43 -6.78 9.17 7.80
C SER A 43 -5.51 8.55 7.23
N GLY A 44 -4.36 9.15 7.54
CA GLY A 44 -3.07 8.73 7.02
C GLY A 44 -2.79 9.18 5.58
N PRO A 45 -1.56 8.97 5.08
CA PRO A 45 -1.19 9.33 3.73
C PRO A 45 -1.73 8.31 2.71
N SER A 46 -2.13 8.79 1.52
CA SER A 46 -2.44 7.93 0.38
C SER A 46 -1.19 7.26 -0.19
N LEU A 47 -1.37 6.11 -0.86
CA LEU A 47 -0.29 5.31 -1.47
C LEU A 47 0.55 6.10 -2.50
N TYR A 48 -0.10 7.04 -3.19
CA TYR A 48 0.49 7.95 -4.18
C TYR A 48 0.99 9.29 -3.58
N SER A 49 0.98 9.44 -2.25
CA SER A 49 1.41 10.68 -1.59
C SER A 49 2.92 10.91 -1.72
N GLY A 50 3.31 11.98 -2.43
CA GLY A 50 4.70 12.45 -2.48
C GLY A 50 5.25 12.98 -1.14
N LYS A 51 4.40 13.13 -0.10
CA LYS A 51 4.82 13.63 1.22
C LYS A 51 5.45 12.56 2.12
N VAL A 52 5.25 11.28 1.81
CA VAL A 52 5.87 10.17 2.55
C VAL A 52 7.21 9.87 1.92
N THR A 53 8.31 9.97 2.68
CA THR A 53 9.66 9.63 2.19
C THR A 53 9.75 8.14 1.78
N LEU A 54 10.74 7.79 0.94
CA LEU A 54 11.08 6.37 0.71
C LEU A 54 12.20 5.86 1.63
N ALA A 55 12.85 6.77 2.37
CA ALA A 55 13.83 6.41 3.39
C ALA A 55 13.14 6.24 4.75
N VAL A 56 13.44 5.12 5.42
CA VAL A 56 13.15 4.92 6.85
C VAL A 56 14.32 5.52 7.64
N SER A 57 14.03 6.13 8.79
CA SER A 57 15.03 6.63 9.74
C SER A 57 14.58 6.31 11.16
N ASP A 58 15.51 5.93 12.03
CA ASP A 58 15.23 5.52 13.41
C ASP A 58 14.66 6.67 14.27
N ALA A 59 14.86 7.91 13.84
CA ALA A 59 14.25 9.10 14.46
C ALA A 59 12.76 9.30 14.10
N MET A 60 12.17 8.44 13.27
CA MET A 60 10.77 8.53 12.87
C MET A 60 9.86 7.70 13.79
N ASP A 61 8.72 8.28 14.20
CA ASP A 61 7.66 7.54 14.90
C ASP A 61 7.24 6.28 14.14
N GLN A 62 6.88 5.21 14.87
CA GLN A 62 6.41 3.94 14.32
C GLN A 62 5.31 4.09 13.24
N ARG A 63 4.38 5.04 13.43
CA ARG A 63 3.32 5.33 12.45
C ARG A 63 3.88 5.86 11.13
N ASN A 64 4.92 6.69 11.18
CA ASN A 64 5.57 7.20 9.98
C ASN A 64 6.42 6.10 9.32
N GLN A 65 7.11 5.26 10.11
CA GLN A 65 7.82 4.07 9.57
C GLN A 65 6.87 3.12 8.84
N ASN A 66 5.71 2.79 9.44
CA ASN A 66 4.69 1.95 8.81
C ASN A 66 4.15 2.56 7.51
N ALA A 67 3.98 3.88 7.47
CA ALA A 67 3.58 4.58 6.24
C ALA A 67 4.66 4.52 5.14
N VAL A 68 5.95 4.61 5.49
CA VAL A 68 7.05 4.41 4.53
C VAL A 68 7.06 2.97 4.01
N LEU A 69 6.98 1.97 4.89
CA LEU A 69 6.93 0.56 4.51
C LEU A 69 5.73 0.24 3.60
N GLY A 70 4.54 0.76 3.92
CA GLY A 70 3.36 0.63 3.07
C GLY A 70 3.53 1.26 1.68
N ARG A 71 4.23 2.40 1.60
CA ARG A 71 4.57 3.02 0.31
C ARG A 71 5.60 2.19 -0.47
N ILE A 72 6.59 1.59 0.20
CA ILE A 72 7.56 0.69 -0.44
C ILE A 72 6.86 -0.56 -1.00
N LEU A 73 5.98 -1.19 -0.22
CA LEU A 73 5.15 -2.33 -0.67
C LEU A 73 4.28 -1.96 -1.89
N TRP A 74 3.73 -0.75 -1.92
CA TRP A 74 2.98 -0.26 -3.09
C TRP A 74 3.86 -0.14 -4.35
N HIS A 75 5.12 0.28 -4.22
CA HIS A 75 6.06 0.37 -5.35
C HIS A 75 6.61 -0.99 -5.83
N GLN A 76 6.32 -2.10 -5.15
CA GLN A 76 6.68 -3.44 -5.62
C GLN A 76 5.72 -3.98 -6.70
N PHE A 77 4.58 -3.33 -6.95
CA PHE A 77 3.66 -3.72 -8.01
C PHE A 77 4.28 -3.42 -9.39
N ASN A 78 4.67 -4.48 -10.09
CA ASN A 78 5.33 -4.40 -11.40
C ASN A 78 4.36 -4.27 -12.59
N THR A 79 3.07 -4.52 -12.38
CA THR A 79 2.05 -4.62 -13.43
C THR A 79 0.91 -3.66 -13.13
N VAL A 80 0.63 -2.75 -14.06
CA VAL A 80 -0.47 -1.77 -13.96
C VAL A 80 -1.37 -1.90 -15.18
N VAL A 81 -2.67 -2.02 -14.95
CA VAL A 81 -3.70 -2.09 -16.00
C VAL A 81 -4.64 -0.90 -15.83
N ILE A 82 -4.77 -0.06 -16.86
CA ILE A 82 -5.68 1.09 -16.86
C ILE A 82 -6.88 0.76 -17.74
N LEU A 83 -8.04 0.60 -17.13
CA LEU A 83 -9.31 0.45 -17.85
C LEU A 83 -9.70 1.78 -18.49
N ARG A 84 -10.04 1.77 -19.79
CA ARG A 84 -10.37 2.98 -20.58
C ARG A 84 -11.82 3.06 -21.02
N GLN A 85 -12.49 1.92 -21.18
CA GLN A 85 -13.89 1.87 -21.57
C GLN A 85 -14.76 1.89 -20.33
N ASN A 86 -15.53 2.96 -20.15
CA ASN A 86 -16.61 2.98 -19.17
C ASN A 86 -17.80 2.19 -19.73
N MET A 87 -18.47 1.41 -18.88
CA MET A 87 -19.65 0.59 -19.22
C MET A 87 -20.92 1.07 -18.49
N ARG A 88 -20.82 2.15 -17.72
CA ARG A 88 -21.90 2.69 -16.85
C ARG A 88 -22.63 3.89 -17.48
N GLN A 89 -22.11 4.43 -18.58
CA GLN A 89 -22.62 5.59 -19.33
C GLN A 89 -22.50 5.28 -20.83
#